data_AF-A0A661XPK6-F1
#
_entry.id   AF-A0A661XPK6-F1
#
_cell.length_a   1.000
_cell.length_b   1.000
_cell.length_c   1.000
_cell.angle_alpha   90.00
_cell.angle_beta   90.00
_cell.angle_gamma   90.00
#
_symmetry.space_group_name_H-M   'P 1'
#
loop_
_entity.id
_entity.type
_entity.pdbx_description
1 polymer ?
#
loop_
_entity_poly.entity_id
_entity_poly.type
_entity_poly.pdbx_seq_one_letter_code
_entity_poly.pdbx_strand_id
1 'polypeptide(L)'
;KERKIILHQQMKQERQLVILQANSISHIDSTAYLALVDLILELEEQQIKLYLSNLIGPTRDFLERSGIDDVGEKEKSFVDVDTAINHFDQVSGRKG
;
A
#
# COMPACT_ATOMS: atom_id res chain seq x y z
N LYS A 1 -30.46 38.56 11.24
CA LYS A 1 -30.47 37.30 10.45
C LYS A 1 -29.03 36.95 10.14
N GLU A 2 -28.44 36.07 10.94
CA GLU A 2 -27.00 35.76 10.93
C GLU A 2 -26.61 34.99 9.67
N ARG A 3 -25.53 35.42 9.01
CA ARG A 3 -24.89 34.69 7.91
C ARG A 3 -23.86 33.76 8.52
N LYS A 4 -24.21 32.48 8.64
CA LYS A 4 -23.32 31.41 9.09
C LYS A 4 -22.37 31.06 7.94
N ILE A 5 -21.18 31.65 7.93
CA ILE A 5 -20.10 31.26 7.03
C ILE A 5 -19.52 29.97 7.60
N ILE A 6 -19.85 28.84 6.97
CA ILE A 6 -19.26 27.55 7.28
C ILE A 6 -17.92 27.49 6.56
N LEU A 7 -16.84 27.83 7.26
CA LEU A 7 -15.48 27.54 6.84
C LEU A 7 -15.23 26.04 7.07
N HIS A 8 -15.55 25.23 6.06
CA HIS A 8 -15.16 23.83 6.02
C HIS A 8 -13.71 23.77 5.51
N GLN A 9 -12.74 24.00 6.40
CA GLN A 9 -11.36 23.57 6.13
C GLN A 9 -11.37 22.05 6.17
N GLN A 10 -11.35 21.41 5.00
CA GLN A 10 -11.01 19.99 4.88
C GLN A 10 -9.63 19.82 5.52
N MET A 11 -9.57 19.12 6.65
CA MET A 11 -8.30 18.64 7.18
C MET A 11 -7.64 17.82 6.07
N LYS A 12 -6.53 18.31 5.54
CA LYS A 12 -5.76 17.62 4.50
C LYS A 12 -5.24 16.32 5.12
N GLN A 13 -5.96 15.22 4.93
CA GLN A 13 -5.51 13.91 5.39
C GLN A 13 -4.13 13.65 4.80
N GLU A 14 -3.13 13.53 5.67
CA GLU A 14 -1.79 13.16 5.28
C GLU A 14 -1.81 11.68 4.91
N ARG A 15 -1.77 11.39 3.61
CA ARG A 15 -1.65 10.02 3.12
C ARG A 15 -0.21 9.57 3.28
N GLN A 16 -0.03 8.45 3.96
CA GLN A 16 1.26 7.86 4.26
C GLN A 16 1.43 6.56 3.47
N LEU A 17 2.67 6.29 3.06
CA LEU A 17 3.04 5.12 2.29
C LEU A 17 4.31 4.50 2.89
N VAL A 18 4.26 3.20 3.12
CA VAL A 18 5.40 2.34 3.39
C VAL A 18 5.64 1.49 2.16
N ILE A 19 6.89 1.40 1.71
CA ILE A 19 7.30 0.53 0.61
C ILE A 19 8.29 -0.50 1.15
N LEU A 20 7.93 -1.78 1.08
CA LEU A 20 8.81 -2.89 1.41
C LEU A 20 9.53 -3.37 0.14
N GLN A 21 10.84 -3.14 0.08
CA GLN A 21 11.69 -3.67 -0.99
C GLN A 21 11.97 -5.16 -0.74
N ALA A 22 11.40 -6.02 -1.57
CA ALA A 22 11.41 -7.47 -1.39
C ALA A 22 12.47 -8.20 -2.23
N ASN A 23 13.44 -7.49 -2.82
CA ASN A 23 14.48 -8.07 -3.67
C ASN A 23 15.35 -9.13 -2.99
N SER A 24 15.46 -9.06 -1.66
CA SER A 24 16.24 -10.01 -0.84
C SER A 24 15.38 -11.12 -0.21
N ILE A 25 14.07 -11.11 -0.43
CA ILE A 25 13.14 -12.09 0.12
C ILE A 25 12.96 -13.22 -0.90
N SER A 26 13.73 -14.29 -0.74
CA SER A 26 13.72 -15.43 -1.66
C SER A 26 12.63 -16.47 -1.38
N HIS A 27 11.96 -16.38 -0.23
CA HIS A 27 10.93 -17.32 0.18
C HIS A 27 9.96 -16.65 1.16
N ILE A 28 8.67 -16.95 1.02
CA ILE A 28 7.62 -16.64 1.98
C ILE A 28 6.90 -17.96 2.23
N ASP A 29 6.87 -18.40 3.48
CA ASP A 29 6.06 -19.54 3.91
C ASP A 29 4.68 -19.08 4.41
N SER A 30 3.84 -20.02 4.83
CA SER A 30 2.50 -19.68 5.34
C SER A 30 2.54 -18.80 6.60
N THR A 31 3.60 -18.87 7.41
CA THR A 31 3.71 -18.05 8.62
C THR A 31 4.07 -16.61 8.26
N ALA A 32 5.04 -16.43 7.39
CA ALA A 32 5.42 -15.12 6.87
C ALA A 32 4.28 -14.47 6.07
N TYR A 33 3.50 -15.27 5.33
CA TYR A 33 2.30 -14.80 4.63
C TYR A 33 1.26 -14.24 5.60
N LEU A 34 0.93 -14.98 6.66
CA LEU A 34 -0.04 -14.51 7.67
C LEU A 34 0.44 -13.22 8.35
N ALA A 35 1.72 -13.15 8.72
CA ALA A 35 2.30 -11.93 9.30
C ALA A 35 2.24 -10.74 8.33
N LEU A 36 2.45 -10.97 7.03
CA LEU A 36 2.30 -9.93 6.01
C LEU A 36 0.85 -9.46 5.88
N VAL A 37 -0.12 -10.38 5.94
CA VAL A 37 -1.55 -10.05 5.92
C VAL A 37 -1.93 -9.19 7.12
N ASP A 38 -1.52 -9.59 8.32
CA ASP A 38 -1.78 -8.84 9.55
C ASP A 38 -1.17 -7.43 9.45
N LEU A 39 0.07 -7.31 8.97
CA LEU A 39 0.73 -6.02 8.77
C LEU A 39 0.00 -5.11 7.77
N ILE A 40 -0.52 -5.66 6.66
CA ILE A 40 -1.30 -4.89 5.68
C ILE A 40 -2.54 -4.29 6.35
N LEU A 41 -3.28 -5.10 7.11
CA LEU A 41 -4.52 -4.69 7.76
C LEU A 41 -4.25 -3.66 8.87
N GLU A 42 -3.23 -3.88 9.70
CA GLU A 42 -2.84 -2.94 10.77
C GLU A 42 -2.44 -1.57 10.22
N LEU A 43 -1.69 -1.53 9.11
CA LEU A 43 -1.31 -0.27 8.47
C LEU A 43 -2.52 0.41 7.82
N GLU A 44 -3.42 -0.36 7.21
CA GLU A 44 -4.63 0.19 6.59
C GLU A 44 -5.58 0.81 7.62
N GLU A 45 -5.72 0.22 8.81
CA GLU A 45 -6.46 0.80 9.94
C GLU A 45 -5.90 2.16 10.36
N GLN A 46 -4.59 2.37 10.21
CA GLN A 46 -3.90 3.63 10.47
C GLN A 46 -3.90 4.59 9.28
N GLN A 47 -4.61 4.24 8.19
CA GLN A 47 -4.61 4.97 6.92
C GLN A 47 -3.23 5.06 6.25
N ILE A 48 -2.36 4.08 6.52
CA ILE A 48 -1.03 3.93 5.94
C ILE A 48 -1.12 2.85 4.86
N LYS A 49 -0.65 3.16 3.65
CA LYS A 49 -0.57 2.17 2.57
C LYS A 49 0.72 1.36 2.69
N LEU A 50 0.67 0.05 2.43
CA LEU A 50 1.84 -0.80 2.29
C LEU A 50 1.95 -1.30 0.85
N TYR A 51 3.02 -0.94 0.17
CA TYR A 51 3.36 -1.45 -1.16
C TYR A 51 4.58 -2.36 -1.11
N LEU A 52 4.58 -3.39 -1.94
CA LEU A 52 5.70 -4.30 -2.17
C LEU A 52 6.41 -3.89 -3.46
N SER A 53 7.74 -3.80 -3.44
CA SER A 53 8.52 -3.56 -4.64
C SER A 53 9.56 -4.66 -4.86
N ASN A 54 9.98 -4.84 -6.12
CA ASN A 54 11.10 -5.72 -6.48
C ASN A 54 10.93 -7.18 -6.01
N LEU A 55 9.70 -7.69 -5.98
CA LEU A 55 9.45 -9.11 -5.72
C LEU A 55 10.15 -9.97 -6.78
N ILE A 56 10.91 -10.97 -6.34
CA ILE A 56 11.47 -11.97 -7.25
C ILE A 56 10.39 -12.96 -7.68
N GLY A 57 10.56 -13.57 -8.86
CA GLY A 57 9.55 -14.45 -9.47
C GLY A 57 8.90 -15.45 -8.52
N PRO A 58 9.66 -16.34 -7.84
CA PRO A 58 9.08 -17.32 -6.93
C PRO A 58 8.23 -16.72 -5.81
N THR A 59 8.70 -15.61 -5.21
CA THR A 59 8.01 -14.92 -4.12
C THR A 59 6.74 -14.23 -4.62
N ARG A 60 6.80 -13.56 -5.77
CA ARG A 60 5.63 -12.95 -6.42
C ARG A 60 4.57 -14.00 -6.72
N ASP A 61 4.96 -15.06 -7.41
CA ASP A 61 4.03 -16.10 -7.86
C ASP A 61 3.38 -16.82 -6.66
N PHE A 62 4.11 -16.98 -5.55
CA PHE A 62 3.55 -17.48 -4.30
C PHE A 62 2.48 -16.53 -3.71
N LEU A 63 2.77 -15.24 -3.62
CA LEU A 63 1.85 -14.24 -3.06
C LEU A 63 0.57 -14.11 -3.91
N GLU A 64 0.70 -14.09 -5.24
CA GLU A 64 -0.44 -14.07 -6.17
C GLU A 64 -1.34 -15.29 -5.96
N ARG A 65 -0.76 -16.49 -5.91
CA ARG A 65 -1.52 -17.73 -5.67
C ARG A 65 -2.12 -17.82 -4.28
N SER A 66 -1.56 -17.10 -3.31
CA SER A 66 -2.05 -17.07 -1.93
C SER A 66 -3.20 -16.08 -1.75
N GLY A 67 -3.53 -15.27 -2.77
CA GLY A 67 -4.63 -14.31 -2.73
C GLY A 67 -4.26 -13.00 -2.03
N ILE A 68 -2.98 -12.59 -2.04
CA ILE A 68 -2.57 -11.33 -1.40
C ILE A 68 -3.32 -10.12 -1.97
N ASP A 69 -3.75 -10.18 -3.24
CA ASP A 69 -4.47 -9.09 -3.91
C ASP A 69 -5.89 -8.89 -3.36
N ASP A 70 -6.45 -9.89 -2.67
CA ASP A 70 -7.75 -9.83 -2.02
C ASP A 70 -7.68 -9.21 -0.60
N VAL A 71 -6.47 -8.93 -0.10
CA VAL A 71 -6.22 -8.34 1.22
C VAL A 71 -5.95 -6.85 1.09
N GLY A 72 -6.74 -6.00 1.76
CA GLY A 72 -6.58 -4.55 1.72
C GLY A 72 -6.70 -3.96 0.32
N GLU A 73 -5.77 -3.06 -0.05
CA GLU A 73 -5.79 -2.40 -1.37
C GLU A 73 -5.39 -3.34 -2.50
N LYS A 74 -6.22 -3.45 -3.55
CA LYS A 74 -6.03 -4.41 -4.63
C LYS A 74 -4.67 -4.31 -5.33
N GLU A 75 -4.24 -3.11 -5.69
CA GLU A 75 -2.96 -2.90 -6.39
C GLU A 75 -1.89 -2.47 -5.38
N LYS A 76 -1.01 -3.41 -5.02
CA LYS A 76 0.00 -3.20 -3.98
C LYS A 76 1.40 -3.73 -4.31
N SER A 77 1.58 -4.37 -5.46
CA SER A 77 2.86 -4.99 -5.88
C SER A 77 3.40 -4.30 -7.12
N PHE A 78 4.65 -3.84 -7.07
CA PHE A 78 5.27 -3.02 -8.11
C PHE A 78 6.65 -3.54 -8.50
N VAL A 79 7.05 -3.26 -9.75
CA VAL A 79 8.35 -3.70 -10.29
C VAL A 79 9.53 -3.07 -9.55
N ASP A 80 9.39 -1.82 -9.12
CA ASP A 80 10.37 -1.05 -8.37
C ASP A 80 9.69 0.02 -7.49
N VAL A 81 10.51 0.69 -6.68
CA VAL A 81 10.06 1.74 -5.75
C VAL A 81 9.50 2.95 -6.48
N ASP A 82 10.10 3.36 -7.61
CA ASP A 82 9.67 4.54 -8.36
C ASP A 82 8.27 4.33 -8.95
N THR A 83 7.98 3.14 -9.48
CA THR A 83 6.65 2.77 -9.97
C THR A 83 5.63 2.80 -8.84
N ALA A 84 5.99 2.31 -7.65
CA ALA A 84 5.12 2.34 -6.47
C ALA A 84 4.81 3.78 -6.02
N ILE A 85 5.81 4.66 -5.97
CA ILE A 85 5.64 6.09 -5.65
C ILE A 85 4.76 6.76 -6.71
N ASN A 86 5.05 6.55 -7.99
CA ASN A 86 4.28 7.13 -9.09
C ASN A 86 2.81 6.67 -9.07
N HIS A 87 2.54 5.41 -8.74
CA HIS A 87 1.18 4.92 -8.58
C HIS A 87 0.48 5.63 -7.41
N PHE A 88 1.14 5.71 -6.25
CA PHE A 88 0.59 6.40 -5.09
C PHE A 88 0.27 7.87 -5.38
N ASP A 89 1.19 8.59 -6.04
CA ASP A 89 1.02 9.99 -6.42
C ASP A 89 -0.09 10.20 -7.47
N GLN A 90 -0.25 9.30 -8.43
CA GLN A 90 -1.35 9.36 -9.39
C GLN A 90 -2.72 9.17 -8.73
N VAL A 91 -2.86 8.15 -7.89
CA VAL A 91 -4.09 7.92 -7.09
C VAL A 91 -4.36 9.10 -6.15
N SER A 92 -3.31 9.84 -5.77
CA SER A 92 -3.42 11.08 -4.98
C SER A 92 -4.05 12.27 -5.68
N GLY A 93 -4.04 12.29 -7.01
CA GLY A 93 -4.17 13.53 -7.76
C GLY A 93 -2.97 14.48 -7.61
N ARG A 94 -1.81 14.00 -7.15
CA ARG A 94 -0.54 14.76 -7.20
C ARG A 94 0.08 14.49 -8.55
N LYS A 95 0.01 15.46 -9.46
CA LYS A 95 0.93 15.47 -10.60
C LYS A 95 2.27 15.93 -10.03
N GLY A 96 3.28 15.05 -10.08
CA GLY A 96 4.68 15.40 -9.81
C GLY A 96 5.15 16.53 -10.71
#